data_AF-A0A1C6R0J0-F1
#
_entry.id   AF-A0A1C6R0J0-F1
#
_cell.length_a   1.000
_cell.length_b   1.000
_cell.length_c   1.000
_cell.angle_alpha   90.00
_cell.angle_beta   90.00
_cell.angle_gamma   90.00
#
_symmetry.space_group_name_H-M   'P 1'
#
loop_
_entity.id
_entity.type
_entity.pdbx_description
1 polymer ?
#
loop_
_entity_poly.entity_id
_entity_poly.type
_entity_poly.pdbx_seq_one_letter_code
_entity_poly.pdbx_strand_id
1 'polypeptide(L)'
;MSQLPPIPLQFWTLLALCLLALLSLWWVLLGASRAARRRSLRARIAAVTPGGAAGLAPAEDAAIQQSLAQQVPPSRPASAGTPRRSTLYTTPWFLFVGDASANVTELLALATGRRSAKHAPPASRPFWRWHRLPSMIAIEVDPAVLGNAPDERGLWYRALLELAERRKRLPLNGIVVCVGAATLLEAGRARDELARRLRALVYDAAEHLRIQLPVYLVVTGLERLGGFDALRAALPAGVLEQALGHRLHNGAAPRVPAATQLDGLFSEIMQRMHALRMALFRAERSPAERHATHAFVEQLRSLQPGLRSTVDVLFGYGAGPRSPRWRGLYLAATPSDGSAGAFALDLFTRFLPSDQPLAHSRRPGAANDSDFASTRM
;
A
#
# COMPACT_ATOMS: atom_id res chain seq x y z
N MET A 1 9.34 -68.07 -6.27
CA MET A 1 8.49 -66.90 -6.61
C MET A 1 7.39 -66.82 -5.57
N SER A 2 7.58 -66.05 -4.50
CA SER A 2 6.64 -65.91 -3.38
C SER A 2 5.39 -65.17 -3.83
N GLN A 3 4.27 -65.88 -3.93
CA GLN A 3 2.96 -65.32 -4.25
C GLN A 3 2.44 -64.55 -3.03
N LEU A 4 2.28 -63.24 -3.19
CA LEU A 4 1.65 -62.39 -2.18
C LEU A 4 0.17 -62.78 -2.03
N PRO A 5 -0.38 -62.83 -0.80
CA PRO A 5 -1.78 -63.14 -0.57
C PRO A 5 -2.71 -62.09 -1.23
N PRO A 6 -3.89 -62.49 -1.75
CA PRO A 6 -4.80 -61.58 -2.41
C PRO A 6 -5.32 -60.54 -1.42
N ILE A 7 -5.19 -59.26 -1.79
CA ILE A 7 -5.67 -58.14 -0.98
C ILE A 7 -7.20 -58.25 -0.85
N PRO A 8 -7.78 -58.21 0.35
CA PRO A 8 -9.22 -58.32 0.54
C PRO A 8 -9.94 -57.11 -0.08
N LEU A 9 -11.09 -57.33 -0.73
CA LEU A 9 -11.93 -56.27 -1.34
C LEU A 9 -12.29 -55.14 -0.37
N GLN A 10 -12.41 -55.43 0.93
CA GLN A 10 -12.68 -54.46 1.99
C GLN A 10 -11.56 -53.42 2.18
N PHE A 11 -10.32 -53.75 1.81
CA PHE A 11 -9.20 -52.80 1.84
C PHE A 11 -9.43 -51.64 0.87
N TRP A 12 -9.91 -51.95 -0.34
CA TRP A 12 -10.16 -50.95 -1.38
C TRP A 12 -11.32 -50.01 -1.04
N THR A 13 -12.36 -50.52 -0.38
CA THR A 13 -13.50 -49.68 0.06
C THR A 13 -13.09 -48.72 1.18
N LEU A 14 -12.31 -49.19 2.17
CA LEU A 14 -11.78 -48.35 3.24
C LEU A 14 -10.79 -47.31 2.70
N LEU A 15 -9.92 -47.69 1.76
CA LEU A 15 -8.98 -46.77 1.12
C LEU A 15 -9.72 -45.65 0.35
N ALA A 16 -10.74 -46.01 -0.43
CA ALA A 16 -11.56 -45.04 -1.17
C ALA A 16 -12.28 -44.06 -0.22
N LEU A 17 -12.81 -44.56 0.91
CA LEU A 17 -13.49 -43.74 1.90
C LEU A 17 -12.52 -42.78 2.61
N CYS A 18 -11.32 -43.25 2.97
CA CYS A 18 -10.26 -42.41 3.54
C CYS A 18 -9.82 -41.31 2.55
N LEU A 19 -9.63 -41.65 1.27
CA LEU A 19 -9.27 -40.68 0.24
C LEU A 19 -10.36 -39.62 0.02
N LEU A 20 -11.63 -40.02 0.01
CA LEU A 20 -12.77 -39.10 -0.07
C LEU A 20 -12.85 -38.16 1.14
N ALA A 21 -12.64 -38.69 2.35
CA ALA A 21 -12.59 -37.89 3.57
C ALA A 21 -11.43 -36.88 3.54
N LEU A 22 -10.25 -37.29 3.05
CA LEU A 22 -9.08 -36.43 2.96
C LEU A 22 -9.24 -35.35 1.88
N LEU A 23 -9.85 -35.70 0.74
CA LEU A 23 -10.21 -34.75 -0.33
C LEU A 23 -11.26 -33.74 0.13
N SER A 24 -12.29 -34.18 0.87
CA SER A 24 -13.32 -33.28 1.40
C SER A 24 -12.76 -32.34 2.46
N LEU A 25 -11.93 -32.84 3.38
CA LEU A 25 -11.21 -32.03 4.36
C LEU A 25 -10.27 -31.04 3.68
N TRP A 26 -9.50 -31.47 2.68
CA TRP A 26 -8.63 -30.60 1.90
C TRP A 26 -9.44 -29.50 1.19
N TRP A 27 -10.55 -29.86 0.53
CA TRP A 27 -11.44 -28.90 -0.12
C TRP A 27 -12.02 -27.88 0.86
N VAL A 28 -12.47 -28.33 2.03
CA VAL A 28 -12.99 -27.48 3.11
C VAL A 28 -11.91 -26.55 3.63
N LEU A 29 -10.69 -27.02 3.88
CA LEU A 29 -9.59 -26.17 4.37
C LEU A 29 -9.16 -25.11 3.34
N LEU A 30 -9.08 -25.46 2.05
CA LEU A 30 -8.77 -24.49 0.99
C LEU A 30 -9.93 -23.50 0.74
N GLY A 31 -11.18 -23.97 0.88
CA GLY A 31 -12.39 -23.19 0.66
C GLY A 31 -12.76 -22.28 1.82
N ALA A 32 -12.52 -22.72 3.07
CA ALA A 32 -12.96 -22.02 4.28
C ALA A 32 -12.31 -20.65 4.43
N SER A 33 -11.01 -20.52 4.16
CA SER A 33 -10.30 -19.24 4.22
C SER A 33 -10.88 -18.22 3.21
N ARG A 34 -11.18 -18.68 1.99
CA ARG A 34 -11.75 -17.87 0.90
C ARG A 34 -13.21 -17.51 1.18
N ALA A 35 -14.00 -18.47 1.67
CA ALA A 35 -15.39 -18.25 2.02
C ALA A 35 -15.52 -17.29 3.21
N ALA A 36 -14.70 -17.46 4.25
CA ALA A 36 -14.71 -16.61 5.42
C ALA A 36 -14.28 -15.16 5.10
N ARG A 37 -13.32 -14.98 4.18
CA ARG A 37 -12.97 -13.67 3.62
C ARG A 37 -14.15 -12.99 2.90
N ARG A 38 -14.85 -13.73 2.05
CA ARG A 38 -16.05 -13.23 1.35
C ARG A 38 -17.16 -12.86 2.32
N ARG A 39 -17.42 -13.72 3.32
CA ARG A 39 -18.43 -13.48 4.35
C ARG A 39 -18.12 -12.23 5.17
N SER A 40 -16.88 -12.02 5.60
CA SER A 40 -16.51 -10.84 6.40
C SER A 40 -16.72 -9.54 5.62
N LEU A 41 -16.34 -9.49 4.34
CA LEU A 41 -16.52 -8.30 3.51
C LEU A 41 -18.00 -8.02 3.23
N ARG A 42 -18.79 -9.04 2.89
CA ARG A 42 -20.25 -8.88 2.68
C ARG A 42 -20.98 -8.44 3.95
N ALA A 43 -20.59 -8.97 5.11
CA ALA A 43 -21.15 -8.55 6.39
C ALA A 43 -20.83 -7.08 6.70
N ARG A 44 -19.64 -6.58 6.35
CA ARG A 44 -19.26 -5.17 6.56
C ARG A 44 -20.00 -4.23 5.61
N ILE A 45 -20.18 -4.62 4.35
CA ILE A 45 -21.02 -3.87 3.41
C ILE A 45 -22.45 -3.77 3.96
N ALA A 46 -23.03 -4.89 4.43
CA ALA A 46 -24.37 -4.89 5.03
C ALA A 46 -24.48 -4.06 6.32
N ALA A 47 -23.40 -3.95 7.11
CA ALA A 47 -23.41 -3.20 8.35
C ALA A 47 -23.27 -1.69 8.15
N VAL A 48 -22.59 -1.25 7.10
CA VAL A 48 -22.29 0.18 6.86
C VAL A 48 -23.22 0.80 5.81
N THR A 49 -23.78 -0.01 4.90
CA THR A 49 -24.69 0.45 3.85
C THR A 49 -26.10 -0.09 4.12
N PRO A 50 -27.11 0.77 4.34
CA PRO A 50 -28.51 0.34 4.43
C PRO A 50 -28.94 -0.42 3.17
N GLY A 51 -29.50 -1.63 3.31
CA GLY A 51 -29.81 -2.50 2.16
C GLY A 51 -28.61 -3.30 1.62
N GLY A 52 -27.43 -3.19 2.26
CA GLY A 52 -26.22 -3.91 1.91
C GLY A 52 -25.71 -3.58 0.51
N ALA A 53 -25.27 -4.58 -0.25
CA ALA A 53 -24.68 -4.36 -1.56
C ALA A 53 -25.65 -3.71 -2.56
N ALA A 54 -26.97 -3.91 -2.39
CA ALA A 54 -27.98 -3.28 -3.23
C ALA A 54 -28.22 -1.80 -2.90
N GLY A 55 -27.78 -1.34 -1.72
CA GLY A 55 -27.84 0.07 -1.32
C GLY A 55 -26.65 0.92 -1.76
N LEU A 56 -25.63 0.29 -2.36
CA LEU A 56 -24.50 1.02 -2.95
C LEU A 56 -24.96 1.74 -4.22
N ALA A 57 -24.35 2.90 -4.52
CA ALA A 57 -24.58 3.60 -5.78
C ALA A 57 -24.30 2.66 -6.97
N PRO A 58 -25.32 2.29 -7.79
CA PRO A 58 -25.17 1.22 -8.79
C PRO A 58 -24.11 1.54 -9.85
N ALA A 59 -23.99 2.82 -10.23
CA ALA A 59 -23.01 3.27 -11.20
C ALA A 59 -21.57 3.11 -10.69
N GLU A 60 -21.32 3.41 -9.41
CA GLU A 60 -19.99 3.32 -8.82
C GLU A 60 -19.59 1.86 -8.54
N ASP A 61 -20.52 1.03 -8.07
CA ASP A 61 -20.28 -0.41 -7.94
C ASP A 61 -19.97 -1.05 -9.30
N ALA A 62 -20.77 -0.75 -10.33
CA ALA A 62 -20.51 -1.22 -11.68
C ALA A 62 -19.13 -0.75 -12.20
N ALA A 63 -18.75 0.51 -11.95
CA ALA A 63 -17.45 1.04 -12.32
C ALA A 63 -16.30 0.32 -11.60
N ILE A 64 -16.43 0.00 -10.31
CA ILE A 64 -15.44 -0.79 -9.56
C ILE A 64 -15.26 -2.17 -10.20
N GLN A 65 -16.37 -2.88 -10.45
CA GLN A 65 -16.34 -4.21 -11.05
C GLN A 65 -15.71 -4.21 -12.45
N GLN A 66 -16.11 -3.25 -13.28
CA GLN A 66 -15.63 -3.11 -14.65
C GLN A 66 -14.13 -2.75 -14.68
N SER A 67 -13.70 -1.79 -13.84
CA SER A 67 -12.30 -1.38 -13.78
C SER A 67 -11.38 -2.53 -13.40
N LEU A 68 -11.77 -3.37 -12.43
CA LEU A 68 -10.98 -4.52 -12.02
C LEU A 68 -11.01 -5.65 -13.07
N ALA A 69 -12.14 -5.84 -13.76
CA ALA A 69 -12.25 -6.79 -14.87
C ALA A 69 -11.26 -6.47 -16.01
N GLN A 70 -11.04 -5.19 -16.29
CA GLN A 70 -10.07 -4.73 -17.29
C GLN A 70 -8.61 -4.98 -16.86
N GLN A 71 -8.34 -5.15 -15.56
CA GLN A 71 -7.00 -5.45 -15.05
C GLN A 71 -6.71 -6.95 -14.98
N VAL A 72 -7.73 -7.75 -14.67
CA VAL A 72 -7.64 -9.20 -14.53
C VAL A 72 -8.58 -9.84 -15.56
N PRO A 73 -8.11 -10.11 -16.79
CA PRO A 73 -8.94 -10.80 -17.77
C PRO A 73 -9.34 -12.18 -17.24
N PRO A 74 -10.52 -12.70 -17.63
CA PRO A 74 -11.00 -13.99 -17.16
C PRO A 74 -9.97 -15.07 -17.44
N SER A 75 -9.77 -15.96 -16.47
CA SER A 75 -8.90 -17.12 -16.64
C SER A 75 -9.47 -18.00 -17.76
N ARG A 76 -8.85 -17.96 -18.94
CA ARG A 76 -9.12 -18.96 -19.99
C ARG A 76 -8.80 -20.36 -19.45
N PRO A 77 -9.64 -21.37 -19.72
CA PRO A 77 -9.33 -22.76 -19.35
C PRO A 77 -7.97 -23.13 -19.94
N ALA A 78 -7.17 -23.84 -19.15
CA ALA A 78 -5.85 -24.27 -19.61
C ALA A 78 -6.04 -25.18 -20.83
N SER A 79 -5.38 -24.84 -21.94
CA SER A 79 -5.18 -25.81 -23.02
C SER A 79 -4.38 -26.98 -22.45
N ALA A 80 -4.79 -28.21 -22.76
CA ALA A 80 -4.19 -29.42 -22.22
C ALA A 80 -2.67 -29.45 -22.47
N GLY A 81 -1.86 -29.57 -21.42
CA GLY A 81 -0.44 -29.92 -21.53
C GLY A 81 0.57 -28.96 -20.88
N THR A 82 0.25 -27.68 -20.66
CA THR A 82 1.25 -26.73 -20.11
C THR A 82 0.81 -26.16 -18.76
N PRO A 83 1.55 -26.42 -17.65
CA PRO A 83 1.30 -25.76 -16.37
C PRO A 83 1.59 -24.25 -16.51
N ARG A 84 0.56 -23.46 -16.78
CA ARG A 84 0.71 -22.01 -16.93
C ARG A 84 0.97 -21.37 -15.56
N ARG A 85 2.21 -20.96 -15.30
CA ARG A 85 2.48 -20.01 -14.19
C ARG A 85 1.60 -18.78 -14.42
N SER A 86 0.75 -18.48 -13.46
CA SER A 86 -0.17 -17.35 -13.54
C SER A 86 0.63 -16.05 -13.57
N THR A 87 0.77 -15.45 -14.75
CA THR A 87 1.39 -14.13 -14.98
C THR A 87 0.73 -13.02 -14.16
N LEU A 88 -0.49 -13.25 -13.65
CA LEU A 88 -1.16 -12.31 -12.76
C LEU A 88 -0.34 -12.00 -11.49
N TYR A 89 0.41 -12.98 -10.97
CA TYR A 89 1.15 -12.82 -9.71
C TYR A 89 2.63 -12.47 -9.89
N THR A 90 3.12 -12.32 -11.14
CA THR A 90 4.49 -11.87 -11.38
C THR A 90 4.62 -10.37 -11.15
N THR A 91 3.62 -9.59 -11.53
CA THR A 91 3.60 -8.14 -11.29
C THR A 91 2.98 -7.85 -9.91
N PRO A 92 3.72 -7.18 -9.01
CA PRO A 92 3.22 -6.82 -7.69
C PRO A 92 2.19 -5.68 -7.76
N TRP A 93 1.18 -5.73 -6.89
CA TRP A 93 0.09 -4.76 -6.81
C TRP A 93 0.20 -3.94 -5.53
N PHE A 94 0.30 -2.62 -5.66
CA PHE A 94 0.41 -1.70 -4.53
C PHE A 94 -0.80 -0.77 -4.49
N LEU A 95 -1.38 -0.65 -3.31
CA LEU A 95 -2.46 0.31 -3.06
C LEU A 95 -1.85 1.64 -2.59
N PHE A 96 -2.25 2.75 -3.17
CA PHE A 96 -1.83 4.10 -2.78
C PHE A 96 -3.01 4.81 -2.14
N VAL A 97 -2.83 5.24 -0.89
CA VAL A 97 -3.84 5.95 -0.10
C VAL A 97 -3.26 7.26 0.42
N GLY A 98 -4.05 8.33 0.36
CA GLY A 98 -3.66 9.65 0.82
C GLY A 98 -4.86 10.59 0.74
N ASP A 99 -4.80 11.71 1.46
CA ASP A 99 -5.77 12.77 1.31
C ASP A 99 -5.50 13.60 0.06
N ALA A 100 -6.37 14.59 -0.21
CA ALA A 100 -6.21 15.46 -1.37
C ALA A 100 -4.87 16.22 -1.36
N SER A 101 -4.37 16.62 -0.18
CA SER A 101 -3.10 17.35 -0.07
C SER A 101 -1.88 16.50 -0.45
N ALA A 102 -1.95 15.18 -0.25
CA ALA A 102 -0.91 14.26 -0.62
C ALA A 102 -0.75 14.11 -2.14
N ASN A 103 -1.74 14.54 -2.93
CA ASN A 103 -1.71 14.58 -4.39
C ASN A 103 -1.17 13.29 -5.04
N VAL A 104 -1.71 12.15 -4.61
CA VAL A 104 -1.30 10.80 -5.07
C VAL A 104 -1.41 10.68 -6.58
N THR A 105 -2.40 11.35 -7.19
CA THR A 105 -2.59 11.38 -8.64
C THR A 105 -1.34 11.87 -9.38
N GLU A 106 -0.76 13.00 -8.95
CA GLU A 106 0.44 13.56 -9.58
C GLU A 106 1.68 12.68 -9.35
N LEU A 107 1.82 12.11 -8.16
CA LEU A 107 2.88 11.14 -7.87
C LEU A 107 2.85 9.94 -8.82
N LEU A 108 1.66 9.41 -9.12
CA LEU A 108 1.51 8.28 -10.04
C LEU A 108 1.58 8.69 -11.52
N ALA A 109 1.14 9.90 -11.87
CA ALA A 109 1.33 10.47 -13.20
C ALA A 109 2.81 10.56 -13.56
N LEU A 110 3.63 11.10 -12.64
CA LEU A 110 5.08 11.13 -12.76
C LEU A 110 5.67 9.73 -13.01
N ALA A 111 5.26 8.75 -12.21
CA ALA A 111 5.77 7.38 -12.29
C ALA A 111 5.40 6.65 -13.60
N THR A 112 4.30 7.04 -14.24
CA THR A 112 3.88 6.50 -15.54
C THR A 112 4.49 7.23 -16.73
N GLY A 113 5.33 8.24 -16.50
CA GLY A 113 5.89 9.10 -17.55
C GLY A 113 4.82 9.98 -18.22
N ARG A 114 3.61 10.05 -17.65
CA ARG A 114 2.56 10.94 -18.12
C ARG A 114 2.87 12.31 -17.54
N ARG A 115 3.34 13.22 -18.39
CA ARG A 115 3.35 14.65 -18.03
C ARG A 115 1.93 15.02 -17.61
N SER A 116 1.79 15.78 -16.52
CA SER A 116 0.52 16.33 -16.07
C SER A 116 -0.03 17.23 -17.18
N ALA A 117 -0.64 16.62 -18.20
CA ALA A 117 -1.64 17.31 -18.96
C ALA A 117 -2.72 17.59 -17.92
N LYS A 118 -3.13 18.86 -17.84
CA LYS A 118 -4.40 19.30 -17.25
C LYS A 118 -5.52 18.45 -17.88
N HIS A 119 -5.63 17.20 -17.47
CA HIS A 119 -6.67 16.30 -17.92
C HIS A 119 -7.92 16.88 -17.30
N ALA A 120 -8.87 17.26 -18.14
CA ALA A 120 -10.20 17.59 -17.68
C ALA A 120 -10.62 16.49 -16.69
N PRO A 121 -11.11 16.86 -15.49
CA PRO A 121 -11.53 15.87 -14.51
C PRO A 121 -12.49 14.90 -15.21
N PRO A 122 -12.30 13.57 -15.05
CA PRO A 122 -13.16 12.61 -15.71
C PRO A 122 -14.62 12.90 -15.31
N ALA A 123 -15.55 12.67 -16.24
CA ALA A 123 -16.98 12.94 -16.03
C ALA A 123 -17.57 12.18 -14.82
N SER A 124 -16.89 11.13 -14.36
CA SER A 124 -17.16 10.44 -13.10
C SER A 124 -15.88 10.32 -12.29
N ARG A 125 -16.02 10.31 -10.97
CA ARG A 125 -14.93 10.14 -10.01
C ARG A 125 -14.69 8.63 -9.78
N PRO A 126 -13.71 7.99 -10.41
CA PRO A 126 -13.49 6.55 -10.23
C PRO A 126 -12.96 6.27 -8.82
N PHE A 127 -13.62 5.37 -8.08
CA PHE A 127 -13.20 4.98 -6.74
C PHE A 127 -11.76 4.42 -6.70
N TRP A 128 -11.37 3.63 -7.71
CA TRP A 128 -10.00 3.16 -7.93
C TRP A 128 -9.51 3.57 -9.32
N ARG A 129 -8.33 4.21 -9.38
CA ARG A 129 -7.60 4.45 -10.62
C ARG A 129 -6.42 3.51 -10.74
N TRP A 130 -6.23 2.96 -11.94
CA TRP A 130 -5.24 1.92 -12.20
C TRP A 130 -4.10 2.49 -13.01
N HIS A 131 -2.89 2.38 -12.47
CA HIS A 131 -1.66 2.82 -13.11
C HIS A 131 -0.77 1.60 -13.36
N ARG A 132 -0.49 1.32 -14.63
CA ARG A 132 0.39 0.23 -15.04
C ARG A 132 1.80 0.77 -15.23
N LEU A 133 2.74 0.26 -14.44
CA LEU A 133 4.16 0.55 -14.55
C LEU A 133 4.89 -0.70 -15.06
N PRO A 134 6.12 -0.56 -15.61
CA PRO A 134 6.90 -1.70 -16.08
C PRO A 134 7.13 -2.78 -15.00
N SER A 135 7.29 -2.36 -13.75
CA SER A 135 7.67 -3.22 -12.60
C SER A 135 6.51 -3.56 -11.65
N MET A 136 5.38 -2.87 -11.72
CA MET A 136 4.28 -3.01 -10.75
C MET A 136 2.95 -2.43 -11.27
N ILE A 137 1.86 -2.74 -10.57
CA ILE A 137 0.56 -2.08 -10.75
C ILE A 137 0.27 -1.24 -9.51
N ALA A 138 0.03 0.05 -9.70
CA ALA A 138 -0.40 0.96 -8.65
C ALA A 138 -1.92 1.19 -8.73
N ILE A 139 -2.58 1.03 -7.59
CA ILE A 139 -4.01 1.23 -7.42
C ILE A 139 -4.17 2.50 -6.58
N GLU A 140 -4.55 3.57 -7.23
CA GLU A 140 -4.84 4.83 -6.57
C GLU A 140 -6.25 4.78 -5.97
N VAL A 141 -6.35 5.01 -4.67
CA VAL A 141 -7.63 5.10 -3.98
C VAL A 141 -8.10 6.54 -3.98
N ASP A 142 -9.37 6.74 -4.26
CA ASP A 142 -10.01 8.03 -4.17
C ASP A 142 -9.97 8.61 -2.74
N PRO A 143 -9.56 9.88 -2.55
CA PRO A 143 -9.41 10.46 -1.21
C PRO A 143 -10.73 10.64 -0.43
N ALA A 144 -11.90 10.57 -1.07
CA ALA A 144 -13.20 10.68 -0.38
C ALA A 144 -13.42 9.54 0.61
N VAL A 145 -12.75 8.40 0.43
CA VAL A 145 -12.80 7.28 1.37
C VAL A 145 -12.37 7.68 2.79
N LEU A 146 -11.53 8.71 2.92
CA LEU A 146 -11.10 9.26 4.20
C LEU A 146 -12.18 10.12 4.87
N GLY A 147 -13.23 10.52 4.15
CA GLY A 147 -14.37 11.28 4.71
C GLY A 147 -15.23 10.48 5.70
N ASN A 148 -15.05 9.16 5.79
CA ASN A 148 -15.83 8.24 6.63
C ASN A 148 -17.35 8.25 6.38
N ALA A 149 -17.81 8.78 5.24
CA ALA A 149 -19.21 8.66 4.85
C ALA A 149 -19.60 7.18 4.67
N PRO A 150 -20.82 6.76 5.08
CA PRO A 150 -21.26 5.38 4.96
C PRO A 150 -21.15 4.81 3.55
N ASP A 151 -21.50 5.61 2.54
CA ASP A 151 -21.46 5.19 1.13
C ASP A 151 -20.02 4.91 0.67
N GLU A 152 -19.09 5.82 0.95
CA GLU A 152 -17.66 5.68 0.66
C GLU A 152 -17.04 4.46 1.35
N ARG A 153 -17.44 4.20 2.60
CA ARG A 153 -17.00 3.03 3.37
C ARG A 153 -17.59 1.73 2.80
N GLY A 154 -18.83 1.76 2.33
CA GLY A 154 -19.46 0.67 1.60
C GLY A 154 -18.69 0.34 0.31
N LEU A 155 -18.39 1.36 -0.51
CA LEU A 155 -17.60 1.23 -1.74
C LEU A 155 -16.19 0.70 -1.47
N TRP A 156 -15.55 1.13 -0.38
CA TRP A 156 -14.26 0.60 0.06
C TRP A 156 -14.31 -0.93 0.28
N TYR A 157 -15.27 -1.42 1.07
CA TYR A 157 -15.40 -2.86 1.29
C TYR A 157 -15.84 -3.60 0.02
N ARG A 158 -16.65 -2.98 -0.84
CA ARG A 158 -17.03 -3.54 -2.14
C ARG A 158 -15.80 -3.72 -3.04
N ALA A 159 -14.93 -2.72 -3.11
CA ALA A 159 -13.70 -2.78 -3.90
C ALA A 159 -12.72 -3.84 -3.36
N LEU A 160 -12.53 -3.93 -2.03
CA LEU A 160 -11.74 -4.98 -1.40
C LEU A 160 -12.31 -6.39 -1.67
N LEU A 161 -13.65 -6.52 -1.72
CA LEU A 161 -14.33 -7.76 -2.09
C LEU A 161 -14.04 -8.12 -3.54
N GLU A 162 -14.25 -7.22 -4.49
CA GLU A 162 -13.95 -7.47 -5.90
C GLU A 162 -12.49 -7.88 -6.11
N LEU A 163 -11.54 -7.21 -5.44
CA LEU A 163 -10.13 -7.58 -5.46
C LEU A 163 -9.88 -8.98 -4.90
N ALA A 164 -10.61 -9.36 -3.84
CA ALA A 164 -10.58 -10.71 -3.28
C ALA A 164 -11.05 -11.79 -4.25
N GLU A 165 -12.07 -11.46 -5.02
CA GLU A 165 -12.71 -12.43 -5.90
C GLU A 165 -11.84 -12.72 -7.12
N ARG A 166 -11.19 -11.68 -7.68
CA ARG A 166 -10.39 -11.79 -8.91
C ARG A 166 -8.94 -12.16 -8.66
N ARG A 167 -8.33 -11.71 -7.56
CA ARG A 167 -6.93 -12.00 -7.19
C ARG A 167 -6.86 -12.85 -5.91
N LYS A 168 -7.29 -14.11 -6.02
CA LYS A 168 -7.58 -15.01 -4.89
C LYS A 168 -6.39 -15.36 -3.99
N ARG A 169 -5.16 -15.47 -4.52
CA ARG A 169 -3.99 -15.95 -3.75
C ARG A 169 -3.38 -14.84 -2.90
N LEU A 170 -2.96 -13.76 -3.55
CA LEU A 170 -2.31 -12.62 -2.92
C LEU A 170 -2.85 -11.32 -3.55
N PRO A 171 -3.90 -10.73 -2.97
CA PRO A 171 -4.63 -9.58 -3.53
C PRO A 171 -3.79 -8.31 -3.66
N LEU A 172 -2.91 -8.05 -2.70
CA LEU A 172 -2.01 -6.91 -2.65
C LEU A 172 -0.62 -7.36 -2.21
N ASN A 173 0.39 -6.61 -2.64
CA ASN A 173 1.79 -6.79 -2.31
C ASN A 173 2.32 -5.73 -1.33
N GLY A 174 1.58 -4.62 -1.15
CA GLY A 174 1.90 -3.59 -0.17
C GLY A 174 0.89 -2.45 -0.22
N ILE A 175 0.99 -1.56 0.77
CA ILE A 175 0.24 -0.29 0.80
C ILE A 175 1.24 0.85 0.94
N VAL A 176 1.06 1.89 0.12
CA VAL A 176 1.79 3.14 0.20
C VAL A 176 0.84 4.19 0.76
N VAL A 177 1.16 4.66 1.96
CA VAL A 177 0.48 5.76 2.63
C VAL A 177 1.19 7.05 2.25
N CYS A 178 0.50 7.95 1.57
CA CYS A 178 1.01 9.24 1.16
C CYS A 178 0.47 10.34 2.09
N VAL A 179 1.35 11.24 2.53
CA VAL A 179 1.00 12.40 3.36
C VAL A 179 1.69 13.63 2.79
N GLY A 180 0.95 14.72 2.59
CA GLY A 180 1.53 15.96 2.07
C GLY A 180 2.46 16.65 3.08
N ALA A 181 3.57 17.22 2.62
CA ALA A 181 4.51 17.97 3.45
C ALA A 181 3.83 19.15 4.16
N ALA A 182 2.90 19.84 3.48
CA ALA A 182 2.10 20.91 4.07
C ALA A 182 1.31 20.44 5.31
N THR A 183 0.66 19.28 5.23
CA THR A 183 -0.08 18.68 6.35
C THR A 183 0.82 18.31 7.53
N LEU A 184 2.10 17.99 7.28
CA LEU A 184 3.06 17.72 8.34
C LEU A 184 3.52 19.00 9.05
N LEU A 185 3.58 20.13 8.33
CA LEU A 185 3.88 21.45 8.90
C LEU A 185 2.70 22.02 9.69
N GLU A 186 1.48 21.64 9.32
CA GLU A 186 0.29 22.00 10.08
C GLU A 186 0.29 21.33 11.47
N ALA A 187 -0.04 22.11 12.48
CA ALA A 187 -0.23 21.62 13.83
C ALA A 187 -1.65 21.09 14.03
N GLY A 188 -1.79 20.10 14.91
CA GLY A 188 -3.03 19.85 15.61
C GLY A 188 -3.85 18.63 15.18
N ARG A 189 -5.12 18.66 15.59
CA ARG A 189 -6.05 17.51 15.60
C ARG A 189 -6.36 16.94 14.22
N ALA A 190 -6.34 17.77 13.18
CA ALA A 190 -6.68 17.35 11.82
C ALA A 190 -5.67 16.35 11.25
N ARG A 191 -4.36 16.57 11.47
CA ARG A 191 -3.29 15.64 11.08
C ARG A 191 -3.42 14.29 11.78
N ASP A 192 -3.66 14.29 13.08
CA ASP A 192 -3.78 13.05 13.85
C ASP A 192 -5.08 12.28 13.49
N GLU A 193 -6.16 13.00 13.18
CA GLU A 193 -7.38 12.41 12.61
C GLU A 193 -7.13 11.78 11.23
N LEU A 194 -6.40 12.47 10.35
CA LEU A 194 -6.00 11.92 9.05
C LEU A 194 -5.16 10.65 9.23
N ALA A 195 -4.16 10.68 10.11
CA ALA A 195 -3.33 9.51 10.42
C ALA A 195 -4.17 8.33 10.97
N ARG A 196 -5.16 8.60 11.83
CA ARG A 196 -6.10 7.56 12.32
C ARG A 196 -6.94 6.97 11.19
N ARG A 197 -7.44 7.80 10.28
CA ARG A 197 -8.22 7.36 9.10
C ARG A 197 -7.39 6.51 8.14
N LEU A 198 -6.16 6.95 7.83
CA LEU A 198 -5.22 6.18 7.00
C LEU A 198 -4.87 4.83 7.65
N ARG A 199 -4.63 4.81 8.97
CA ARG A 199 -4.42 3.57 9.72
C ARG A 199 -5.63 2.64 9.61
N ALA A 200 -6.84 3.17 9.73
CA ALA A 200 -8.07 2.37 9.62
C ALA A 200 -8.19 1.72 8.24
N LEU A 201 -7.89 2.43 7.14
CA LEU A 201 -7.89 1.85 5.80
C LEU A 201 -6.85 0.74 5.63
N VAL A 202 -5.61 0.98 6.10
CA VAL A 202 -4.55 -0.03 6.09
C VAL A 202 -4.96 -1.28 6.86
N TYR A 203 -5.55 -1.07 8.04
CA TYR A 203 -6.04 -2.16 8.88
C TYR A 203 -7.19 -2.93 8.22
N ASP A 204 -8.19 -2.23 7.68
CA ASP A 204 -9.32 -2.85 6.99
C ASP A 204 -8.86 -3.67 5.78
N ALA A 205 -7.91 -3.16 4.99
CA ALA A 205 -7.30 -3.89 3.89
C ALA A 205 -6.58 -5.15 4.40
N ALA A 206 -5.71 -5.04 5.39
CA ALA A 206 -4.97 -6.20 5.91
C ALA A 206 -5.92 -7.28 6.49
N GLU A 207 -6.89 -6.85 7.32
CA GLU A 207 -7.83 -7.72 8.01
C GLU A 207 -8.80 -8.41 7.05
N HIS A 208 -9.46 -7.65 6.18
CA HIS A 208 -10.48 -8.20 5.29
C HIS A 208 -9.90 -8.86 4.05
N LEU A 209 -8.68 -8.53 3.65
CA LEU A 209 -7.98 -9.32 2.63
C LEU A 209 -7.27 -10.54 3.24
N ARG A 210 -7.16 -10.61 4.58
CA ARG A 210 -6.45 -11.63 5.37
C ARG A 210 -5.01 -11.82 4.93
N ILE A 211 -4.30 -10.70 4.79
CA ILE A 211 -2.90 -10.67 4.37
C ILE A 211 -2.08 -9.85 5.34
N GLN A 212 -0.82 -10.23 5.52
CA GLN A 212 0.19 -9.36 6.08
C GLN A 212 0.91 -8.71 4.91
N LEU A 213 1.02 -7.39 4.94
CA LEU A 213 1.63 -6.61 3.86
C LEU A 213 2.59 -5.56 4.45
N PRO A 214 3.66 -5.21 3.72
CA PRO A 214 4.50 -4.07 4.06
C PRO A 214 3.75 -2.76 3.80
N VAL A 215 3.97 -1.79 4.68
CA VAL A 215 3.40 -0.44 4.56
C VAL A 215 4.52 0.58 4.47
N TYR A 216 4.44 1.42 3.45
CA TYR A 216 5.40 2.49 3.18
C TYR A 216 4.76 3.83 3.48
N LEU A 217 5.54 4.75 4.03
CA LEU A 217 5.14 6.13 4.19
C LEU A 217 5.87 6.98 3.15
N VAL A 218 5.14 7.74 2.35
CA VAL A 218 5.68 8.66 1.36
C VAL A 218 5.23 10.07 1.72
N VAL A 219 6.19 10.96 1.97
CA VAL A 219 5.94 12.39 2.13
C VAL A 219 5.97 13.02 0.75
N THR A 220 4.82 13.50 0.28
CA THR A 220 4.71 14.15 -1.03
C THR A 220 4.72 15.67 -0.87
N GLY A 221 4.90 16.39 -1.98
CA GLY A 221 4.76 17.84 -1.95
C GLY A 221 6.02 18.59 -1.51
N LEU A 222 7.20 17.99 -1.67
CA LEU A 222 8.46 18.67 -1.36
C LEU A 222 8.66 19.95 -2.19
N GLU A 223 8.05 20.05 -3.38
CA GLU A 223 8.07 21.24 -4.21
C GLU A 223 7.41 22.46 -3.57
N ARG A 224 6.55 22.24 -2.57
CA ARG A 224 5.87 23.30 -1.84
C ARG A 224 6.74 23.88 -0.72
N LEU A 225 7.89 23.26 -0.43
CA LEU A 225 8.84 23.78 0.53
C LEU A 225 9.68 24.88 -0.13
N GLY A 226 9.81 26.00 0.56
CA GLY A 226 10.63 27.13 0.15
C GLY A 226 12.07 26.71 -0.10
N GLY A 227 12.60 27.13 -1.25
CA GLY A 227 13.96 26.79 -1.67
C GLY A 227 14.09 25.50 -2.47
N PHE A 228 13.01 24.72 -2.66
CA PHE A 228 13.07 23.49 -3.45
C PHE A 228 13.49 23.74 -4.91
N ASP A 229 13.04 24.83 -5.53
CA ASP A 229 13.41 25.14 -6.91
C ASP A 229 14.91 25.40 -7.08
N ALA A 230 15.55 26.07 -6.10
CA ALA A 230 16.99 26.28 -6.11
C ALA A 230 17.74 24.94 -5.97
N LEU A 231 17.31 24.08 -5.04
CA LEU A 231 17.87 22.75 -4.89
C LEU A 231 17.73 21.94 -6.18
N ARG A 232 16.54 21.92 -6.78
CA ARG A 232 16.24 21.19 -8.00
C ARG A 232 17.11 21.67 -9.16
N ALA A 233 17.27 22.99 -9.33
CA ALA A 233 18.11 23.56 -10.38
C ALA A 233 19.60 23.22 -10.20
N ALA A 234 20.05 23.08 -8.94
CA ALA A 234 21.43 22.77 -8.63
C ALA A 234 21.78 21.27 -8.74
N LEU A 235 20.78 20.37 -8.79
CA LEU A 235 20.97 18.93 -8.82
C LEU A 235 20.93 18.36 -10.26
N PRO A 236 21.84 17.42 -10.61
CA PRO A 236 21.75 16.68 -11.85
C PRO A 236 20.48 15.82 -11.92
N ALA A 237 19.94 15.62 -13.13
CA ALA A 237 18.74 14.81 -13.35
C ALA A 237 18.82 13.40 -12.74
N GLY A 238 19.96 12.72 -12.88
CA GLY A 238 20.16 11.38 -12.30
C GLY A 238 20.15 11.35 -10.77
N VAL A 239 20.39 12.47 -10.08
CA VAL A 239 20.23 12.58 -8.62
C VAL A 239 18.77 12.82 -8.27
N LEU A 240 18.05 13.62 -9.07
CA LEU A 240 16.61 13.83 -8.91
C LEU A 240 15.80 12.55 -9.16
N GLU A 241 16.30 11.59 -9.94
CA GLU A 241 15.63 10.29 -10.13
C GLU A 241 15.78 9.34 -8.93
N GLN A 242 16.84 9.50 -8.12
CA GLN A 242 17.14 8.63 -6.98
C GLN A 242 16.15 8.84 -5.84
N ALA A 243 15.73 7.76 -5.19
CA ALA A 243 14.80 7.88 -4.07
C ALA A 243 15.45 8.57 -2.87
N LEU A 244 14.79 9.62 -2.36
CA LEU A 244 15.14 10.23 -1.08
C LEU A 244 14.35 9.53 0.02
N GLY A 245 15.04 8.80 0.90
CA GLY A 245 14.37 8.07 1.97
C GLY A 245 15.25 7.03 2.64
N HIS A 246 14.62 6.21 3.48
CA HIS A 246 15.26 5.09 4.16
C HIS A 246 14.33 3.87 4.16
N ARG A 247 14.87 2.71 3.78
CA ARG A 247 14.20 1.41 3.82
C ARG A 247 14.59 0.69 5.12
N LEU A 248 13.61 0.39 5.97
CA LEU A 248 13.85 -0.32 7.22
C LEU A 248 14.33 -1.74 6.91
N HIS A 249 15.24 -2.32 7.71
CA HIS A 249 15.65 -3.72 7.54
C HIS A 249 14.58 -4.69 8.05
N ASN A 250 14.49 -5.85 7.39
CA ASN A 250 13.54 -6.89 7.76
C ASN A 250 14.17 -7.73 8.88
N GLY A 251 13.89 -7.35 10.12
CA GLY A 251 14.47 -7.97 11.31
C GLY A 251 14.09 -7.14 12.50
N ALA A 252 13.09 -7.60 13.25
CA ALA A 252 12.57 -6.87 14.40
C ALA A 252 13.69 -6.66 15.43
N ALA A 253 14.14 -5.41 15.58
CA ALA A 253 14.49 -4.96 16.91
C ALA A 253 13.19 -5.00 17.74
N PRO A 254 13.18 -5.63 18.93
CA PRO A 254 11.96 -5.81 19.70
C PRO A 254 11.34 -4.45 20.06
N ARG A 255 10.03 -4.30 19.79
CA ARG A 255 9.12 -3.28 20.35
C ARG A 255 9.65 -1.84 20.42
N VAL A 256 10.46 -1.38 19.47
CA VAL A 256 10.83 0.04 19.40
C VAL A 256 9.59 0.85 18.99
N PRO A 257 9.23 1.93 19.71
CA PRO A 257 8.17 2.84 19.28
C PRO A 257 8.48 3.40 17.89
N ALA A 258 7.49 3.43 17.00
CA ALA A 258 7.69 3.90 15.63
C ALA A 258 8.23 5.34 15.58
N ALA A 259 7.85 6.17 16.56
CA ALA A 259 8.39 7.51 16.75
C ALA A 259 9.91 7.53 16.99
N THR A 260 10.43 6.65 17.85
CA THR A 260 11.88 6.53 18.11
C THR A 260 12.62 5.99 16.89
N GLN A 261 12.03 5.02 16.20
CA GLN A 261 12.59 4.52 14.94
C GLN A 261 12.64 5.62 13.88
N LEU A 262 11.62 6.49 13.81
CA LEU A 262 11.63 7.64 12.93
C LEU A 262 12.79 8.59 13.24
N ASP A 263 13.07 8.90 14.51
CA ASP A 263 14.14 9.84 14.86
C ASP A 263 15.49 9.40 14.27
N GLY A 264 15.81 8.11 14.36
CA GLY A 264 17.02 7.54 13.76
C GLY A 264 17.04 7.66 12.23
N LEU A 265 15.95 7.22 11.58
CA LEU A 265 15.82 7.27 10.11
C LEU A 265 15.90 8.71 9.58
N PHE A 266 15.24 9.64 10.26
CA PHE A 266 15.18 11.03 9.85
C PHE A 266 16.52 11.72 10.08
N SER A 267 17.23 11.39 11.17
CA SER A 267 18.59 11.89 11.42
C SER A 267 19.55 11.53 10.28
N GLU A 268 19.51 10.28 9.79
CA GLU A 268 20.34 9.87 8.64
C GLU A 268 20.00 10.63 7.36
N ILE A 269 18.70 10.83 7.07
CA ILE A 269 18.26 11.63 5.92
C ILE A 269 18.79 13.06 6.07
N MET A 270 18.65 13.67 7.24
CA MET A 270 19.12 15.03 7.50
C MET A 270 20.65 15.16 7.45
N GLN A 271 21.40 14.14 7.86
CA GLN A 271 22.85 14.12 7.72
C GLN A 271 23.28 14.13 6.25
N ARG A 272 22.61 13.33 5.40
CA ARG A 272 22.85 13.35 3.95
C ARG A 272 22.45 14.67 3.32
N MET A 273 21.32 15.25 3.71
CA MET A 273 20.88 16.57 3.25
C MET A 273 21.83 17.69 3.69
N HIS A 274 22.41 17.59 4.90
CA HIS A 274 23.44 18.51 5.35
C HIS A 274 24.71 18.40 4.50
N ALA A 275 25.19 17.19 4.23
CA ALA A 275 26.35 16.97 3.35
C ALA A 275 26.10 17.50 1.93
N LEU A 276 24.90 17.26 1.39
CA LEU A 276 24.48 17.79 0.10
C LEU A 276 24.50 19.33 0.09
N ARG A 277 23.92 19.97 1.12
CA ARG A 277 23.94 21.42 1.29
C ARG A 277 25.36 21.99 1.27
N MET A 278 26.28 21.36 2.00
CA MET A 278 27.69 21.79 2.02
C MET A 278 28.38 21.62 0.67
N ALA A 279 28.01 20.60 -0.11
CA ALA A 279 28.52 20.42 -1.46
C ALA A 279 27.98 21.50 -2.41
N LEU A 280 26.69 21.82 -2.34
CA LEU A 280 26.06 22.84 -3.17
C LEU A 280 26.59 24.24 -2.87
N PHE A 281 26.85 24.58 -1.60
CA PHE A 281 27.42 25.89 -1.25
C PHE A 281 28.77 26.19 -1.89
N ARG A 282 29.56 25.15 -2.22
CA ARG A 282 30.84 25.32 -2.93
C ARG A 282 30.64 25.61 -4.42
N ALA A 283 29.55 25.13 -5.01
CA ALA A 283 29.23 25.29 -6.43
C ALA A 283 28.41 26.56 -6.71
N GLU A 284 27.51 26.92 -5.80
CA GLU A 284 26.64 28.10 -5.90
C GLU A 284 27.43 29.40 -5.76
N ARG A 285 27.16 30.34 -6.67
CA ARG A 285 27.90 31.61 -6.75
C ARG A 285 27.19 32.73 -6.00
N SER A 286 25.86 32.71 -5.97
CA SER A 286 25.10 33.80 -5.35
C SER A 286 24.75 33.51 -3.87
N PRO A 287 24.72 34.53 -3.00
CA PRO A 287 24.19 34.39 -1.65
C PRO A 287 22.71 33.96 -1.61
N ALA A 288 21.93 34.34 -2.61
CA ALA A 288 20.51 34.03 -2.72
C ALA A 288 20.26 32.52 -2.93
N GLU A 289 21.02 31.87 -3.83
CA GLU A 289 20.94 30.42 -4.06
C GLU A 289 21.32 29.65 -2.80
N ARG A 290 22.42 30.04 -2.13
CA ARG A 290 22.85 29.42 -0.87
C ARG A 290 21.80 29.55 0.22
N HIS A 291 21.17 30.72 0.31
CA HIS A 291 20.07 30.94 1.26
C HIS A 291 18.86 30.07 0.92
N ALA A 292 18.49 29.94 -0.35
CA ALA A 292 17.38 29.09 -0.77
C ALA A 292 17.64 27.60 -0.49
N THR A 293 18.82 27.09 -0.84
CA THR A 293 19.23 25.72 -0.51
C THR A 293 19.29 25.48 1.00
N HIS A 294 19.74 26.47 1.78
CA HIS A 294 19.65 26.42 3.24
C HIS A 294 18.21 26.33 3.74
N ALA A 295 17.34 27.22 3.25
CA ALA A 295 15.95 27.30 3.63
C ALA A 295 15.21 25.98 3.38
N PHE A 296 15.45 25.34 2.22
CA PHE A 296 14.86 24.04 1.93
C PHE A 296 15.24 22.98 2.95
N VAL A 297 16.52 22.88 3.31
CA VAL A 297 16.99 21.87 4.29
C VAL A 297 16.39 22.12 5.67
N GLU A 298 16.25 23.37 6.09
CA GLU A 298 15.62 23.70 7.37
C GLU A 298 14.09 23.47 7.34
N GLN A 299 13.42 23.75 6.22
CA GLN A 299 12.01 23.40 6.04
C GLN A 299 11.77 21.89 6.00
N LEU A 300 12.68 21.14 5.39
CA LEU A 300 12.62 19.69 5.43
C LEU A 300 12.76 19.20 6.88
N ARG A 301 13.71 19.75 7.64
CA ARG A 301 13.92 19.45 9.06
C ARG A 301 12.67 19.72 9.89
N SER A 302 11.94 20.81 9.62
CA SER A 302 10.74 21.17 10.38
C SER A 302 9.56 20.21 10.17
N LEU A 303 9.62 19.28 9.21
CA LEU A 303 8.64 18.21 9.06
C LEU A 303 8.73 17.15 10.17
N GLN A 304 9.87 17.02 10.86
CA GLN A 304 10.13 15.94 11.81
C GLN A 304 9.07 15.80 12.91
N PRO A 305 8.63 16.89 13.59
CA PRO A 305 7.64 16.77 14.66
C PRO A 305 6.29 16.24 14.16
N GLY A 306 5.85 16.71 12.99
CA GLY A 306 4.58 16.25 12.41
C GLY A 306 4.66 14.83 11.88
N LEU A 307 5.80 14.47 11.29
CA LEU A 307 6.07 13.12 10.84
C LEU A 307 6.12 12.14 12.03
N ARG A 308 6.69 12.55 13.16
CA ARG A 308 6.73 11.77 14.40
C ARG A 308 5.34 11.45 14.92
N SER A 309 4.47 12.45 15.04
CA SER A 309 3.06 12.25 15.43
C SER A 309 2.34 11.29 14.49
N THR A 310 2.51 11.52 13.18
CA THR A 310 1.85 10.72 12.13
C THR A 310 2.28 9.26 12.16
N VAL A 311 3.59 9.00 12.28
CA VAL A 311 4.16 7.64 12.35
C VAL A 311 3.73 6.92 13.62
N ASP A 312 3.69 7.62 14.76
CA ASP A 312 3.24 7.04 16.03
C ASP A 312 1.76 6.62 15.94
N VAL A 313 0.91 7.46 15.37
CA VAL A 313 -0.50 7.13 15.15
C VAL A 313 -0.65 5.99 14.14
N LEU A 314 0.08 5.97 13.03
CA LEU A 314 -0.05 4.96 11.97
C LEU A 314 0.46 3.58 12.40
N PHE A 315 1.62 3.52 13.06
CA PHE A 315 2.36 2.27 13.30
C PHE A 315 2.45 1.90 14.79
N GLY A 316 2.39 2.89 15.69
CA GLY A 316 2.47 2.70 17.14
C GLY A 316 3.71 1.93 17.58
N TYR A 317 3.53 0.91 18.41
CA TYR A 317 4.58 -0.05 18.73
C TYR A 317 4.66 -1.08 17.60
N GLY A 318 5.71 -1.00 16.78
CA GLY A 318 5.87 -1.65 15.47
C GLY A 318 5.91 -3.20 15.43
N ALA A 319 5.29 -3.90 16.38
CA ALA A 319 5.30 -5.36 16.46
C ALA A 319 4.02 -6.00 17.06
N GLY A 320 2.89 -5.30 17.07
CA GLY A 320 1.60 -5.90 17.46
C GLY A 320 1.01 -6.82 16.38
N PRO A 321 0.21 -7.85 16.72
CA PRO A 321 -0.49 -8.72 15.76
C PRO A 321 -1.38 -7.99 14.75
N ARG A 322 -1.75 -6.75 15.07
CA ARG A 322 -2.64 -5.85 14.32
C ARG A 322 -1.94 -4.57 13.85
N SER A 323 -0.65 -4.40 14.17
CA SER A 323 0.09 -3.21 13.76
C SER A 323 0.51 -3.35 12.28
N PRO A 324 0.32 -2.31 11.46
CA PRO A 324 0.87 -2.29 10.12
C PRO A 324 2.40 -2.48 10.15
N ARG A 325 2.94 -3.31 9.25
CA ARG A 325 4.39 -3.53 9.16
C ARG A 325 5.05 -2.38 8.42
N TRP A 326 5.57 -1.41 9.16
CA TRP A 326 6.29 -0.28 8.57
C TRP A 326 7.58 -0.76 7.87
N ARG A 327 7.78 -0.35 6.61
CA ARG A 327 8.85 -0.86 5.75
C ARG A 327 9.78 0.22 5.19
N GLY A 328 9.30 1.46 5.08
CA GLY A 328 10.13 2.55 4.59
C GLY A 328 9.48 3.92 4.76
N LEU A 329 10.34 4.93 4.76
CA LEU A 329 9.99 6.34 4.62
C LEU A 329 10.65 6.88 3.36
N TYR A 330 9.88 7.50 2.49
CA TYR A 330 10.39 8.17 1.29
C TYR A 330 9.81 9.58 1.18
N LEU A 331 10.49 10.45 0.45
CA LEU A 331 10.04 11.80 0.19
C LEU A 331 10.10 12.07 -1.31
N ALA A 332 9.08 12.74 -1.83
CA ALA A 332 8.89 12.95 -3.25
C ALA A 332 8.40 14.37 -3.56
N ALA A 333 8.86 14.92 -4.68
CA ALA A 333 8.40 16.17 -5.24
C ALA A 333 7.69 15.92 -6.56
N THR A 334 6.53 16.54 -6.74
CA THR A 334 5.69 16.41 -7.93
C THR A 334 5.21 17.80 -8.36
N PRO A 335 6.07 18.59 -9.04
CA PRO A 335 5.72 19.92 -9.51
C PRO A 335 4.49 19.89 -10.44
N SER A 336 3.52 20.75 -10.14
CA SER A 336 2.29 20.89 -10.95
C SER A 336 2.50 21.68 -12.24
N ASP A 337 3.67 22.29 -12.43
CA ASP A 337 4.04 23.12 -13.58
C ASP A 337 4.49 22.30 -14.81
N GLY A 338 4.48 20.97 -14.71
CA GLY A 338 4.94 20.07 -15.76
C GLY A 338 6.46 19.86 -15.78
N SER A 339 7.19 20.44 -14.82
CA SER A 339 8.60 20.11 -14.58
C SER A 339 8.76 18.64 -14.19
N ALA A 340 9.95 18.09 -14.41
CA ALA A 340 10.28 16.75 -13.92
C ALA A 340 10.17 16.73 -12.38
N GLY A 341 9.49 15.72 -11.86
CA GLY A 341 9.45 15.46 -10.42
C GLY A 341 10.82 15.04 -9.87
N ALA A 342 10.93 15.01 -8.55
CA ALA A 342 12.16 14.63 -7.87
C ALA A 342 11.90 13.54 -6.83
N PHE A 343 12.92 12.70 -6.67
CA PHE A 343 13.08 11.69 -5.64
C PHE A 343 12.06 10.55 -5.64
N ALA A 344 11.34 10.37 -6.75
CA ALA A 344 10.23 9.42 -6.84
C ALA A 344 10.50 8.21 -7.75
N LEU A 345 11.29 8.34 -8.82
CA LEU A 345 11.34 7.32 -9.87
C LEU A 345 11.82 5.94 -9.36
N ASP A 346 12.93 5.93 -8.63
CA ASP A 346 13.50 4.73 -8.01
C ASP A 346 12.54 4.00 -7.05
N LEU A 347 11.61 4.74 -6.42
CA LEU A 347 10.59 4.15 -5.54
C LEU A 347 9.76 3.12 -6.31
N PHE A 348 9.39 3.48 -7.54
CA PHE A 348 8.52 2.68 -8.41
C PHE A 348 9.27 1.60 -9.19
N THR A 349 10.51 1.87 -9.60
CA THR A 349 11.29 0.95 -10.44
C THR A 349 12.05 -0.09 -9.62
N ARG A 350 12.53 0.29 -8.42
CA ARG A 350 13.47 -0.52 -7.63
C ARG A 350 12.92 -0.90 -6.26
N PHE A 351 12.50 0.07 -5.46
CA PHE A 351 12.26 -0.17 -4.04
C PHE A 351 10.96 -0.93 -3.76
N LEU A 352 9.80 -0.42 -4.19
CA LEU A 352 8.51 -1.08 -3.95
C LEU A 352 8.46 -2.49 -4.58
N PRO A 353 8.82 -2.69 -5.86
CA PRO A 353 8.73 -4.01 -6.48
C PRO A 353 9.65 -5.05 -5.83
N SER A 354 10.83 -4.64 -5.32
CA SER A 354 11.80 -5.56 -4.70
C SER A 354 11.26 -6.23 -3.43
N ASP A 355 10.30 -5.60 -2.76
CA ASP A 355 9.70 -6.09 -1.53
C ASP A 355 8.42 -6.93 -1.76
N GLN A 356 8.10 -7.28 -3.02
CA GLN A 356 6.99 -8.18 -3.38
C GLN A 356 6.89 -9.45 -2.51
N PRO A 357 7.99 -10.16 -2.15
CA PRO A 357 7.92 -11.39 -1.37
C PRO A 357 7.47 -11.19 0.08
N LEU A 358 7.46 -9.96 0.59
CA LEU A 358 7.12 -9.67 1.99
C LEU A 358 5.63 -9.83 2.29
N ALA A 359 4.78 -9.72 1.26
CA ALA A 359 3.35 -9.91 1.43
C ALA A 359 2.97 -11.39 1.40
N HIS A 360 2.25 -11.84 2.42
CA HIS A 360 1.81 -13.23 2.51
C HIS A 360 0.41 -13.34 3.14
N SER A 361 -0.34 -14.37 2.75
CA SER A 361 -1.63 -14.67 3.36
C SER A 361 -1.48 -15.00 4.84
N ARG A 362 -2.37 -14.47 5.68
CA ARG A 362 -2.44 -14.82 7.11
C ARG A 362 -3.16 -16.18 7.22
N ARG A 363 -2.49 -17.19 7.78
CA ARG A 363 -3.14 -18.46 8.14
C ARG A 363 -4.02 -18.23 9.39
N PRO A 364 -5.28 -18.71 9.40
CA PRO A 364 -6.07 -18.70 10.63
C PRO A 364 -5.38 -19.57 11.70
N GLY A 365 -5.18 -19.05 12.91
CA GLY A 365 -4.59 -19.78 14.04
C GLY A 365 -3.06 -19.70 14.19
N ALA A 366 -2.35 -18.90 13.39
CA ALA A 366 -0.91 -18.71 13.57
C ALA A 366 -0.60 -17.81 14.77
N ALA A 367 -0.45 -18.39 15.98
CA ALA A 367 0.18 -17.92 17.24
C ALA A 367 -0.02 -16.47 17.76
N ASN A 368 -0.66 -15.60 16.99
CA ASN A 368 -0.94 -14.19 17.25
C ASN A 368 -2.44 -13.95 17.46
N ASP A 369 -3.23 -15.03 17.52
CA ASP A 369 -4.68 -15.01 17.77
C ASP A 369 -5.01 -15.28 19.26
N SER A 370 -4.04 -15.57 20.14
CA SER A 370 -4.30 -15.87 21.55
C SER A 370 -4.71 -14.66 22.39
N ASP A 371 -4.53 -13.42 21.91
CA ASP A 371 -5.02 -12.21 22.58
C ASP A 371 -6.45 -11.81 22.19
N PHE A 372 -7.09 -12.55 21.27
CA PHE A 372 -8.42 -12.17 20.76
C PHE A 372 -9.58 -12.43 21.73
N ALA A 373 -9.37 -13.16 22.82
CA ALA A 373 -10.43 -13.50 23.76
C ALA A 373 -10.70 -12.41 24.83
N SER A 374 -9.78 -11.47 25.05
CA SER A 374 -9.85 -10.60 26.25
C SER A 374 -10.22 -9.14 26.02
N THR A 375 -10.55 -8.71 24.79
CA THR A 375 -10.96 -7.31 24.51
C THR A 375 -12.28 -7.25 23.76
N ARG A 376 -13.27 -7.97 24.29
CA ARG A 376 -14.69 -7.66 24.13
C ARG A 376 -15.30 -7.50 25.52
N MET A 377 -15.03 -6.38 26.14
CA MET A 377 -15.86 -5.76 27.17
C MET A 377 -15.74 -4.26 27.02
#